data_AF-A0A671L685-F1
#
_entry.id   AF-A0A671L685-F1
#
_cell.length_a   1.000
_cell.length_b   1.000
_cell.length_c   1.000
_cell.angle_alpha   90.00
_cell.angle_beta   90.00
_cell.angle_gamma   90.00
#
_symmetry.space_group_name_H-M   'P 1'
#
loop_
_entity.id
_entity.type
_entity.pdbx_description
1 polymer ?
#
loop_
_entity_poly.entity_id
_entity_poly.type
_entity_poly.pdbx_seq_one_letter_code
_entity_poly.pdbx_strand_id
1 'polypeptide(L)'
;IQTRAKACYFNPKHPAAAFINYTEVLPPLFDGCFFYMLGSFCKPPKDELIQLVKEGGGQLLNRQPKPESDVTQTLSTAAYHAQPASDQVLCTQYILYDPQSSYKLQKVRVGKVWSAPSMWLLDCIAAFQLLPVLEH
;
A
#
# COMPACT_ATOMS: atom_id res chain seq x y z
N ILE A 1 28.26 -7.34 -2.65
CA ILE A 1 26.87 -7.81 -2.47
C ILE A 1 26.26 -6.92 -1.38
N GLN A 2 25.96 -5.65 -1.67
CA GLN A 2 24.83 -5.06 -2.39
C GLN A 2 23.77 -4.54 -1.40
N THR A 3 23.68 -3.21 -1.38
CA THR A 3 22.58 -2.36 -0.90
C THR A 3 22.24 -2.39 0.59
N ARG A 4 22.97 -1.53 1.32
CA ARG A 4 22.47 -0.74 2.45
C ARG A 4 21.06 -0.25 2.09
N ALA A 5 20.05 -0.79 2.78
CA ALA A 5 18.72 -0.23 2.83
C ALA A 5 18.88 1.28 3.08
N LYS A 6 18.45 2.09 2.12
CA LYS A 6 18.43 3.55 2.26
C LYS A 6 17.65 3.82 3.53
N ALA A 7 18.36 4.36 4.52
CA ALA A 7 17.87 4.63 5.85
C ALA A 7 16.48 5.24 5.76
N CYS A 8 15.51 4.50 6.29
CA CYS A 8 14.13 4.89 6.44
C CYS A 8 14.05 6.33 6.95
N TYR A 9 13.17 7.13 6.34
CA TYR A 9 12.91 8.50 6.72
C TYR A 9 12.65 8.60 8.24
N PHE A 10 13.32 9.57 8.86
CA PHE A 10 13.82 9.53 10.24
C PHE A 10 12.74 9.92 11.28
N ASN A 11 12.29 8.95 12.09
CA ASN A 11 11.57 9.20 13.36
C ASN A 11 11.95 8.09 14.38
N PRO A 12 12.46 8.41 15.59
CA PRO A 12 13.17 7.46 16.47
C PRO A 12 12.35 6.27 17.02
N LYS A 13 11.02 6.26 16.94
CA LYS A 13 10.19 5.07 17.29
C LYS A 13 10.05 4.05 16.15
N HIS A 14 10.33 4.45 14.92
CA HIS A 14 9.98 3.73 13.69
C HIS A 14 11.02 2.69 13.21
N PRO A 15 12.34 2.89 13.39
CA PRO A 15 13.33 1.86 13.08
C PRO A 15 13.14 0.59 13.90
N ALA A 16 12.65 0.71 15.14
CA ALA A 16 12.50 -0.42 16.04
C ALA A 16 11.45 -1.42 15.54
N ALA A 17 10.30 -0.96 15.04
CA ALA A 17 9.23 -1.85 14.58
C ALA A 17 9.62 -2.65 13.34
N ALA A 18 10.19 -1.99 12.33
CA ALA A 18 10.69 -2.65 11.12
C ALA A 18 11.84 -3.61 11.43
N PHE A 19 12.73 -3.22 12.36
CA PHE A 19 13.82 -4.07 12.81
C PHE A 19 13.32 -5.31 13.56
N ILE A 20 12.38 -5.17 14.50
CA ILE A 20 11.77 -6.29 15.22
C ILE A 20 11.11 -7.25 14.23
N ASN A 21 10.30 -6.75 13.31
CA ASN A 21 9.67 -7.54 12.26
C ASN A 21 10.70 -8.35 11.47
N TYR A 22 11.80 -7.72 11.06
CA TYR A 22 12.90 -8.39 10.36
C TYR A 22 13.56 -9.47 11.23
N THR A 23 13.88 -9.17 12.49
CA THR A 23 14.54 -10.14 13.40
C THR A 23 13.64 -11.32 13.76
N GLU A 24 12.33 -11.11 13.81
CA GLU A 24 11.33 -12.13 14.06
C GLU A 24 10.87 -12.85 12.78
N VAL A 25 11.41 -12.47 11.62
CA VAL A 25 11.12 -13.06 10.30
C VAL A 25 9.62 -13.01 9.98
N LEU A 26 8.99 -11.87 10.29
CA LEU A 26 7.58 -11.62 9.99
C LEU A 26 7.38 -11.19 8.53
N PRO A 27 6.15 -11.28 7.99
CA PRO A 27 5.86 -10.81 6.64
C PRO A 27 6.16 -9.31 6.46
N PRO A 28 6.56 -8.89 5.24
CA PRO A 28 6.73 -7.48 4.89
C PRO A 28 5.46 -6.65 5.08
N LEU A 29 5.60 -5.33 5.18
CA LEU A 29 4.51 -4.40 5.50
C LEU A 29 3.27 -4.56 4.61
N PHE A 30 3.49 -4.76 3.31
CA PHE A 30 2.43 -4.86 2.31
C PHE A 30 2.21 -6.29 1.82
N ASP A 31 2.61 -7.29 2.61
CA ASP A 31 2.31 -8.69 2.31
C ASP A 31 0.79 -8.89 2.13
N GLY A 32 0.44 -9.57 1.05
CA GLY A 32 -0.96 -9.78 0.65
C GLY A 32 -1.67 -8.57 0.03
N CYS A 33 -1.00 -7.43 -0.15
CA CYS A 33 -1.57 -6.21 -0.74
C CYS A 33 -1.23 -6.07 -2.24
N PHE A 34 -2.19 -5.53 -3.00
CA PHE A 34 -2.09 -5.31 -4.45
C PHE A 34 -2.32 -3.84 -4.77
N PHE A 35 -1.49 -3.25 -5.62
CA PHE A 35 -1.49 -1.82 -5.91
C PHE A 35 -1.61 -1.56 -7.40
N TYR A 36 -2.51 -0.65 -7.78
CA TYR A 36 -2.63 -0.09 -9.11
C TYR A 36 -2.31 1.40 -9.08
N MET A 37 -1.40 1.86 -9.93
CA MET A 37 -0.99 3.26 -10.02
C MET A 37 -1.85 3.99 -11.07
N LEU A 38 -2.85 4.74 -10.61
CA LEU A 38 -3.79 5.45 -11.47
C LEU A 38 -3.27 6.85 -11.86
N GLY A 39 -3.15 7.07 -13.16
CA GLY A 39 -2.77 8.38 -13.71
C GLY A 39 -1.27 8.70 -13.57
N SER A 40 -0.99 10.00 -13.54
CA SER A 40 0.35 10.58 -13.41
C SER A 40 0.64 10.98 -11.97
N PHE A 41 1.90 10.82 -11.55
CA PHE A 41 2.37 11.19 -10.20
C PHE A 41 3.47 12.22 -10.31
N CYS A 42 3.30 13.35 -9.63
CA CYS A 42 4.25 14.45 -9.65
C CYS A 42 5.24 14.35 -8.49
N LYS A 43 4.75 14.14 -7.26
CA LYS A 43 5.60 14.01 -6.06
C LYS A 43 4.97 13.05 -5.04
N PRO A 44 5.60 11.91 -4.74
CA PRO A 44 6.79 11.34 -5.39
C PRO A 44 6.49 10.83 -6.82
N PRO A 45 7.51 10.69 -7.70
CA PRO A 45 7.34 10.11 -9.03
C PRO A 45 6.88 8.66 -8.97
N LYS A 46 6.17 8.22 -10.02
CA LYS A 46 5.55 6.89 -10.11
C LYS A 46 6.54 5.75 -9.91
N ASP A 47 7.76 5.86 -10.46
CA ASP A 47 8.77 4.79 -10.37
C ASP A 47 9.28 4.60 -8.94
N GLU A 48 9.36 5.68 -8.16
CA GLU A 48 9.73 5.63 -6.74
C GLU A 48 8.62 4.94 -5.93
N LEU A 49 7.35 5.28 -6.18
CA LEU A 49 6.21 4.58 -5.55
C LEU A 49 6.20 3.09 -5.89
N ILE A 50 6.47 2.75 -7.16
CA ILE A 50 6.58 1.36 -7.62
C ILE A 50 7.69 0.61 -6.88
N GLN A 51 8.84 1.25 -6.69
CA GLN A 51 9.95 0.67 -5.96
C GLN A 51 9.60 0.45 -4.49
N LEU A 52 9.00 1.44 -3.83
CA LEU A 52 8.57 1.34 -2.43
C LEU A 52 7.53 0.23 -2.21
N VAL A 53 6.56 0.08 -3.11
CA VAL A 53 5.59 -1.03 -3.05
C VAL A 53 6.30 -2.38 -3.11
N LYS A 54 7.24 -2.56 -4.05
CA LYS A 54 7.99 -3.81 -4.19
C LYS A 54 8.87 -4.12 -3.00
N GLU A 55 9.58 -3.11 -2.48
CA GLU A 55 10.44 -3.27 -1.30
C GLU A 55 9.62 -3.60 -0.03
N GLY A 56 8.40 -3.07 0.08
CA GLY A 56 7.47 -3.41 1.15
C GLY A 56 6.72 -4.73 0.98
N GLY A 57 6.98 -5.52 -0.09
CA GLY A 57 6.36 -6.81 -0.35
C GLY A 57 4.98 -6.78 -1.04
N GLY A 58 4.54 -5.60 -1.51
CA GLY A 58 3.29 -5.45 -2.25
C GLY A 58 3.42 -5.86 -3.72
N GLN A 59 2.29 -6.24 -4.34
CA GLN A 59 2.23 -6.63 -5.74
C GLN A 59 1.65 -5.52 -6.61
N LEU A 60 2.22 -5.31 -7.80
CA LEU A 60 1.70 -4.31 -8.75
C LEU A 60 0.73 -4.94 -9.75
N LEU A 61 -0.40 -4.26 -9.94
CA LEU A 61 -1.40 -4.60 -10.94
C LEU A 61 -1.11 -3.83 -12.24
N ASN A 62 -1.07 -4.56 -13.36
CA ASN A 62 -0.89 -3.96 -14.70
C ASN A 62 -2.20 -3.36 -15.24
N ARG A 63 -3.34 -3.76 -14.69
CA ARG A 63 -4.67 -3.31 -15.09
C ARG A 63 -5.43 -2.84 -13.86
N GLN A 64 -6.29 -1.85 -14.04
CA GLN A 64 -7.15 -1.36 -12.96
C GLN A 64 -8.06 -2.52 -12.48
N PRO A 65 -8.11 -2.80 -11.17
CA PRO A 65 -9.00 -3.83 -10.63
C PRO A 65 -10.46 -3.42 -10.84
N LYS A 66 -11.28 -4.38 -11.27
CA LYS A 66 -12.71 -4.19 -11.47
C LYS A 66 -13.44 -4.80 -10.28
N PRO A 67 -14.17 -4.01 -9.46
CA PRO A 67 -14.85 -4.50 -8.25
C PRO A 67 -15.73 -5.73 -8.50
N GLU A 68 -16.36 -5.80 -9.66
CA GLU A 68 -17.29 -6.84 -10.10
C GLU A 68 -16.63 -8.05 -10.79
N SER A 69 -15.30 -8.05 -10.96
CA SER A 69 -14.60 -9.16 -11.63
C SER A 69 -14.41 -10.34 -10.69
N ASP A 70 -14.62 -11.56 -11.21
CA ASP A 70 -14.34 -12.82 -10.51
C ASP A 70 -12.92 -12.84 -9.93
N VAL A 71 -11.94 -12.27 -10.62
CA VAL A 71 -10.54 -12.19 -10.16
C VAL A 71 -10.43 -11.37 -8.87
N THR A 72 -11.06 -10.19 -8.85
CA THR A 72 -11.06 -9.28 -7.70
C THR A 72 -11.87 -9.84 -6.53
N GLN A 73 -12.90 -10.63 -6.82
CA GLN A 73 -13.76 -11.27 -5.81
C GLN A 73 -13.14 -12.55 -5.22
N THR A 74 -12.40 -13.33 -6.01
CA THR A 74 -11.78 -14.61 -5.60
C THR A 74 -10.43 -14.41 -4.92
N LEU A 75 -9.76 -13.27 -5.13
CA LEU A 75 -8.59 -12.88 -4.34
C LEU A 75 -8.98 -12.73 -2.86
N SER A 76 -8.53 -13.70 -2.06
CA SER A 76 -8.75 -13.80 -0.61
C SER A 76 -7.44 -13.86 0.14
N THR A 77 -6.47 -13.05 -0.28
CA THR A 77 -5.21 -12.91 0.48
C THR A 77 -5.44 -11.92 1.59
N ALA A 78 -5.13 -12.31 2.83
CA ALA A 78 -5.24 -11.42 3.97
C ALA A 78 -4.00 -10.52 4.07
N ALA A 79 -4.19 -9.24 4.35
CA ALA A 79 -3.07 -8.34 4.64
C ALA A 79 -2.58 -8.57 6.08
N TYR A 80 -1.36 -9.08 6.25
CA TYR A 80 -0.82 -9.47 7.57
C TYR A 80 -0.80 -8.30 8.57
N HIS A 81 -0.44 -7.11 8.09
CA HIS A 81 -0.35 -5.88 8.91
C HIS A 81 -1.66 -5.09 9.00
N ALA A 82 -2.76 -5.59 8.43
CA ALA A 82 -4.05 -4.96 8.62
C ALA A 82 -4.54 -5.14 10.07
N GLN A 83 -5.20 -4.12 10.61
CA GLN A 83 -5.88 -4.27 11.90
C GLN A 83 -6.94 -5.38 11.79
N PRO A 84 -6.99 -6.37 12.72
CA PRO A 84 -7.86 -7.55 12.58
C PRO A 84 -9.36 -7.27 12.42
N ALA A 85 -9.84 -6.12 12.90
CA ALA A 85 -11.23 -5.69 12.78
C ALA A 85 -11.50 -4.78 11.55
N SER A 86 -10.47 -4.45 10.77
CA SER A 86 -10.58 -3.61 9.59
C SER A 86 -10.97 -4.42 8.36
N ASP A 87 -11.82 -3.82 7.52
CA ASP A 87 -12.12 -4.34 6.19
C ASP A 87 -10.88 -4.52 5.30
N GLN A 88 -9.80 -3.79 5.57
CA GLN A 88 -8.52 -3.92 4.86
C GLN A 88 -7.84 -5.28 5.07
N VAL A 89 -8.28 -6.09 6.04
CA VAL A 89 -7.82 -7.48 6.18
C VAL A 89 -8.16 -8.28 4.92
N LEU A 90 -9.35 -8.09 4.34
CA LEU A 90 -9.84 -8.86 3.18
C LEU A 90 -9.97 -8.03 1.90
N CYS A 91 -9.94 -6.71 2.03
CA CYS A 91 -9.98 -5.76 0.91
C CYS A 91 -8.56 -5.24 0.65
N THR A 92 -7.74 -6.06 0.01
CA THR A 92 -6.29 -5.82 -0.12
C THR A 92 -5.87 -5.18 -1.44
N GLN A 93 -6.82 -4.73 -2.26
CA GLN A 93 -6.56 -4.07 -3.54
C GLN A 93 -6.67 -2.56 -3.38
N TYR A 94 -5.62 -1.83 -3.76
CA TYR A 94 -5.49 -0.40 -3.61
C TYR A 94 -5.22 0.27 -4.96
N ILE A 95 -6.04 1.25 -5.31
CA ILE A 95 -5.82 2.18 -6.41
C ILE A 95 -5.18 3.41 -5.80
N LEU A 96 -3.90 3.63 -6.11
CA LEU A 96 -3.17 4.83 -5.70
C LEU A 96 -3.37 5.92 -6.75
N TYR A 97 -3.63 7.14 -6.31
CA TYR A 97 -3.73 8.32 -7.16
C TYR A 97 -2.94 9.50 -6.55
N ASP A 98 -2.51 10.44 -7.39
CA ASP A 98 -1.95 11.71 -6.92
C ASP A 98 -3.08 12.75 -6.78
N PRO A 99 -3.34 13.31 -5.57
CA PRO A 99 -4.35 14.35 -5.38
C PRO A 99 -4.11 15.62 -6.22
N GLN A 100 -2.88 15.88 -6.65
CA GLN A 100 -2.52 17.00 -7.51
C GLN A 100 -2.74 16.70 -9.00
N SER A 101 -3.05 15.44 -9.35
CA SER A 101 -3.42 15.10 -10.72
C SER A 101 -4.84 15.58 -11.05
N SER A 102 -5.17 15.62 -12.34
CA SER A 102 -6.52 15.97 -12.81
C SER A 102 -7.60 14.95 -12.45
N TYR A 103 -7.24 13.84 -11.79
CA TYR A 103 -8.17 12.78 -11.45
C TYR A 103 -9.02 13.14 -10.23
N LYS A 104 -10.35 13.03 -10.38
CA LYS A 104 -11.30 13.16 -9.27
C LYS A 104 -11.68 11.78 -8.74
N LEU A 105 -11.42 11.58 -7.45
CA LEU A 105 -11.90 10.44 -6.68
C LEU A 105 -13.43 10.32 -6.81
N GLN A 106 -13.92 9.14 -7.19
CA GLN A 106 -15.36 8.88 -7.23
C GLN A 106 -15.87 8.30 -5.91
N LYS A 107 -15.17 7.30 -5.36
CA LYS A 107 -15.49 6.64 -4.08
C LYS A 107 -14.21 6.09 -3.44
N VAL A 108 -14.15 6.16 -2.12
CA VAL A 108 -13.00 5.68 -1.34
C VAL A 108 -12.93 4.16 -1.32
N ARG A 109 -14.08 3.47 -1.35
CA ARG A 109 -14.16 2.03 -1.52
C ARG A 109 -15.27 1.60 -2.48
N VAL A 110 -14.96 0.63 -3.34
CA VAL A 110 -15.95 -0.09 -4.14
C VAL A 110 -15.65 -1.59 -4.06
N GLY A 111 -16.53 -2.34 -3.40
CA GLY A 111 -16.31 -3.77 -3.15
C GLY A 111 -15.05 -4.01 -2.30
N LYS A 112 -14.11 -4.79 -2.82
CA LYS A 112 -12.80 -5.09 -2.20
C LYS A 112 -11.67 -4.14 -2.59
N VAL A 113 -11.99 -3.09 -3.36
CA VAL A 113 -11.00 -2.16 -3.92
C VAL A 113 -11.10 -0.83 -3.20
N TRP A 114 -9.96 -0.39 -2.65
CA TRP A 114 -9.79 0.93 -2.05
C TRP A 114 -9.17 1.90 -3.04
N SER A 115 -9.53 3.17 -2.92
CA SER A 115 -8.86 4.28 -3.58
C SER A 115 -8.18 5.13 -2.51
N ALA A 116 -6.86 5.30 -2.60
CA ALA A 116 -6.07 6.02 -1.61
C ALA A 116 -5.08 7.00 -2.27
N PRO A 117 -4.78 8.15 -1.65
CA PRO A 117 -3.77 9.06 -2.17
C PRO A 117 -2.38 8.41 -2.05
N SER A 118 -1.46 8.78 -2.94
CA SER A 118 -0.05 8.33 -2.88
C SER A 118 0.61 8.61 -1.52
N MET A 119 0.22 9.70 -0.85
CA MET A 119 0.72 10.05 0.48
C MET A 119 0.36 9.00 1.53
N TRP A 120 -0.80 8.33 1.44
CA TRP A 120 -1.18 7.27 2.38
C TRP A 120 -0.18 6.11 2.35
N LEU A 121 0.35 5.75 1.17
CA LEU A 121 1.40 4.73 1.07
C LEU A 121 2.66 5.16 1.84
N LEU A 122 3.06 6.43 1.69
CA LEU A 122 4.23 6.97 2.39
C LEU A 122 4.02 7.02 3.89
N ASP A 123 2.82 7.40 4.35
CA ASP A 123 2.47 7.42 5.76
C ASP A 123 2.47 6.00 6.35
N CYS A 124 2.00 4.99 5.60
CA CYS A 124 2.09 3.58 5.99
C CYS A 124 3.54 3.13 6.18
N ILE A 125 4.42 3.47 5.22
CA ILE A 125 5.85 3.14 5.29
C ILE A 125 6.51 3.86 6.46
N ALA A 126 6.23 5.16 6.61
CA ALA A 126 6.75 5.95 7.70
C ALA A 126 6.35 5.35 9.05
N ALA A 127 5.08 4.97 9.22
CA ALA A 127 4.56 4.35 10.44
C ALA A 127 4.96 2.88 10.62
N PHE A 128 5.42 2.21 9.56
CA PHE A 128 5.51 0.75 9.46
C PHE A 128 4.20 0.06 9.88
N GLN A 129 3.07 0.59 9.40
CA GLN A 129 1.73 0.09 9.69
C GLN A 129 0.83 0.25 8.46
N LEU A 130 -0.10 -0.68 8.25
CA LEU A 130 -1.12 -0.52 7.22
C LEU A 130 -2.23 0.38 7.79
N LEU A 131 -2.10 1.69 7.54
CA LEU A 131 -3.02 2.70 8.08
C LEU A 131 -4.42 2.58 7.48
N PRO A 132 -5.47 3.01 8.23
CA PRO A 132 -6.81 3.12 7.68
C PRO A 132 -6.85 4.07 6.49
N VAL A 133 -7.57 3.70 5.44
CA VAL A 133 -7.87 4.62 4.34
C VAL A 133 -9.00 5.55 4.78
N LEU A 134 -8.72 6.84 4.91
CA LEU A 134 -9.71 7.80 5.42
C LEU A 134 -10.74 8.16 4.33
N GLU A 135 -12.02 8.00 4.67
CA GLU A 135 -13.13 8.53 3.88
C GLU A 135 -13.24 10.04 4.12
N HIS A 136 -13.18 10.84 3.05
CA HIS A 136 -13.38 12.29 3.10
C HIS A 136 -14.80 12.63 2.62
#